data_AF-A0A2C6MDQ0-F1
#
_entry.id   AF-A0A2C6MDQ0-F1
#
_cell.length_a   1.000
_cell.length_b   1.000
_cell.length_c   1.000
_cell.angle_alpha   90.00
_cell.angle_beta   90.00
_cell.angle_gamma   90.00
#
_symmetry.space_group_name_H-M   'P 1'
#
loop_
_entity.id
_entity.type
_entity.pdbx_description
1 polymer ?
#
loop_
_entity_poly.entity_id
_entity_poly.type
_entity_poly.pdbx_seq_one_letter_code
_entity_poly.pdbx_strand_id
1 'polypeptide(L)'
;MTYNFIISREDWSLHRKGEVDQHRHREKVREAIKKNLADIVSEEGIILSDGRRVVKIPIRSLEQYRFRYDSRKQKHAGQGDGKSKVGDIIGSDPQQAPGKGPGAGEEPGLDYYEADVTIDEIERIIFEDLSLPNLEEKKNKKLASESVEFKDVRKYGIQSNIDRKRTILEVLKRNALKGDPGLHGITPEDLRYKTWEVVPKYESSAVVLAMMDTSGSMGPFEKYIARSFFFWMVRFLRTKYQNVEIVF
;
A
#
# COMPACT_ATOMS: atom_id res chain seq x y z
N MET A 1 -8.28 16.91 51.74
CA MET A 1 -8.64 15.58 51.20
C MET A 1 -7.56 15.19 50.21
N THR A 2 -7.01 13.98 50.31
CA THR A 2 -5.92 13.50 49.44
C THR A 2 -6.52 12.67 48.32
N TYR A 3 -6.47 13.15 47.08
CA TYR A 3 -6.94 12.39 45.92
C TYR A 3 -5.91 11.33 45.54
N ASN A 4 -6.31 10.06 45.55
CA ASN A 4 -5.46 8.94 45.18
C ASN A 4 -5.76 8.52 43.74
N PHE A 5 -4.84 8.78 42.82
CA PHE A 5 -5.01 8.52 41.39
C PHE A 5 -4.40 7.17 41.00
N ILE A 6 -5.24 6.24 40.54
CA ILE A 6 -4.79 4.96 39.99
C ILE A 6 -4.51 5.14 38.50
N ILE A 7 -3.25 5.10 38.10
CA ILE A 7 -2.84 5.11 36.69
C ILE A 7 -2.74 3.66 36.22
N SER A 8 -3.80 3.13 35.62
CA SER A 8 -3.72 1.88 34.87
C SER A 8 -2.94 2.09 33.56
N ARG A 9 -2.00 1.20 33.28
CA ARG A 9 -1.38 1.05 31.94
C ARG A 9 -1.87 -0.26 31.35
N GLU A 10 -3.01 -0.20 30.66
CA GLU A 10 -3.48 -1.30 29.83
C GLU A 10 -2.54 -1.48 28.64
N ASP A 11 -2.21 -2.73 28.28
CA ASP A 11 -1.35 -2.98 27.13
C ASP A 11 -2.17 -3.13 25.84
N TRP A 12 -2.20 -2.05 25.05
CA TRP A 12 -2.85 -1.99 23.74
C TRP A 12 -2.05 -2.72 22.63
N SER A 13 -1.05 -3.55 22.97
CA SER A 13 -0.38 -4.46 22.02
C SER A 13 -1.36 -5.44 21.36
N LEU A 14 -2.21 -6.10 22.15
CA LEU A 14 -3.14 -7.14 21.69
C LEU A 14 -4.16 -6.63 20.66
N HIS A 15 -4.65 -5.39 20.82
CA HIS A 15 -5.60 -4.77 19.90
C HIS A 15 -5.01 -4.47 18.50
N ARG A 16 -3.68 -4.38 18.36
CA ARG A 16 -3.01 -4.12 17.08
C ARG A 16 -2.72 -5.38 16.25
N LYS A 17 -3.12 -6.58 16.70
CA LYS A 17 -2.82 -7.83 15.98
C LYS A 17 -3.27 -7.81 14.51
N GLY A 18 -4.44 -7.24 14.20
CA GLY A 18 -4.93 -7.13 12.83
C GLY A 18 -4.05 -6.24 11.94
N GLU A 19 -3.56 -5.11 12.46
CA GLU A 19 -2.65 -4.21 11.76
C GLU A 19 -1.28 -4.86 11.52
N VAL A 20 -0.75 -5.57 12.53
CA VAL A 20 0.53 -6.31 12.45
C VAL A 20 0.45 -7.49 11.47
N ASP A 21 -0.65 -8.25 11.48
CA ASP A 21 -0.83 -9.37 10.57
C ASP A 21 -1.08 -8.88 9.12
N GLN A 22 -1.76 -7.73 8.92
CA GLN A 22 -1.82 -7.04 7.63
C GLN A 22 -0.44 -6.53 7.16
N HIS A 23 0.38 -5.97 8.06
CA HIS A 23 1.73 -5.53 7.73
C HIS A 23 2.58 -6.70 7.24
N ARG A 24 2.60 -7.80 8.00
CA ARG A 24 3.31 -9.04 7.62
C ARG A 24 2.81 -9.64 6.31
N HIS A 25 1.51 -9.54 6.02
CA HIS A 25 0.95 -9.96 4.74
C HIS A 25 1.46 -9.09 3.58
N ARG A 26 1.41 -7.76 3.71
CA ARG A 26 1.98 -6.84 2.71
C ARG A 26 3.47 -7.06 2.49
N GLU A 27 4.24 -7.31 3.54
CA GLU A 27 5.67 -7.66 3.45
C GLU A 27 5.89 -8.96 2.68
N LYS A 28 5.12 -10.03 2.98
CA LYS A 28 5.20 -11.30 2.23
C LYS A 28 4.80 -11.16 0.77
N VAL A 29 3.75 -10.41 0.46
CA VAL A 29 3.31 -10.13 -0.92
C VAL A 29 4.40 -9.37 -1.67
N ARG A 30 4.96 -8.32 -1.07
CA ARG A 30 6.09 -7.54 -1.61
C ARG A 30 7.35 -8.38 -1.82
N GLU A 31 7.67 -9.29 -0.90
CA GLU A 31 8.80 -10.21 -1.02
C GLU A 31 8.58 -11.23 -2.16
N ALA A 32 7.36 -11.75 -2.32
CA ALA A 32 7.01 -12.64 -3.43
C ALA A 32 7.06 -11.91 -4.78
N ILE A 33 6.50 -10.70 -4.87
CA ILE A 33 6.59 -9.83 -6.06
C ILE A 33 8.06 -9.62 -6.45
N LYS A 34 8.95 -9.30 -5.49
CA LYS A 34 10.38 -9.12 -5.78
C LYS A 34 11.08 -10.39 -6.25
N LYS A 35 10.70 -11.57 -5.75
CA LYS A 35 11.28 -12.86 -6.17
C LYS A 35 10.84 -13.30 -7.55
N ASN A 36 9.60 -13.04 -7.93
CA ASN A 36 9.02 -13.38 -9.23
C ASN A 36 8.94 -12.20 -10.21
N LEU A 37 9.65 -11.10 -9.92
CA LEU A 37 9.52 -9.83 -10.65
C LEU A 37 9.86 -9.99 -12.13
N ALA A 38 10.90 -10.78 -12.44
CA ALA A 38 11.31 -11.06 -13.80
C ALA A 38 10.22 -11.83 -14.58
N ASP A 39 9.63 -12.86 -13.96
CA ASP A 39 8.55 -13.66 -14.56
C ASP A 39 7.34 -12.77 -14.87
N ILE A 40 6.90 -11.97 -13.90
CA ILE A 40 5.76 -11.05 -13.98
C ILE A 40 5.99 -9.99 -15.07
N VAL A 41 7.17 -9.35 -15.11
CA VAL A 41 7.55 -8.36 -16.14
C VAL A 41 7.66 -9.00 -17.54
N SER A 42 7.89 -10.31 -17.59
CA SER A 42 7.93 -11.10 -18.82
C SER A 42 6.57 -11.67 -19.26
N GLU A 43 5.47 -11.45 -18.53
CA GLU A 43 4.16 -12.00 -18.90
C GLU A 43 3.40 -11.13 -19.93
N GLU A 44 3.19 -11.66 -21.15
CA GLU A 44 2.44 -10.98 -22.23
C GLU A 44 1.03 -10.53 -21.80
N GLY A 45 0.44 -11.23 -20.83
CA GLY A 45 -0.87 -10.94 -20.25
C GLY A 45 -0.98 -9.56 -19.61
N ILE A 46 0.11 -8.91 -19.20
CA ILE A 46 0.09 -7.56 -18.61
C ILE A 46 0.04 -6.50 -19.72
N ILE A 47 0.98 -6.58 -20.67
CA ILE A 47 1.22 -5.57 -21.72
C ILE A 47 0.06 -5.47 -22.73
N LEU A 48 -0.69 -6.55 -22.90
CA LEU A 48 -1.88 -6.62 -23.76
C LEU A 48 -3.19 -6.21 -23.05
N SER A 49 -3.13 -5.49 -21.91
CA SER A 49 -4.32 -5.23 -21.09
C SER A 49 -4.52 -3.76 -20.67
N ASP A 50 -5.79 -3.34 -20.59
CA ASP A 50 -6.23 -1.98 -20.22
C ASP A 50 -6.06 -1.64 -18.72
N GLY A 51 -4.94 -2.04 -18.10
CA GLY A 51 -4.57 -1.70 -16.73
C GLY A 51 -5.45 -2.30 -15.61
N ARG A 52 -6.53 -3.01 -15.95
CA ARG A 52 -7.50 -3.59 -14.99
C ARG A 52 -7.29 -5.07 -14.67
N ARG A 53 -6.24 -5.71 -15.20
CA ARG A 53 -5.91 -7.09 -14.83
C ARG A 53 -5.30 -7.15 -13.44
N VAL A 54 -5.67 -8.19 -12.72
CA VAL A 54 -5.18 -8.56 -11.39
C VAL A 54 -4.24 -9.74 -11.59
N VAL A 55 -3.00 -9.62 -11.14
CA VAL A 55 -1.98 -10.68 -11.27
C VAL A 55 -2.04 -11.54 -10.01
N LYS A 56 -2.17 -12.85 -10.18
CA LYS A 56 -2.23 -13.83 -9.09
C LYS A 56 -0.84 -14.32 -8.73
N ILE A 57 -0.37 -13.98 -7.53
CA ILE A 57 0.99 -14.31 -7.08
C ILE A 57 0.92 -15.36 -5.95
N PRO A 58 1.54 -16.54 -6.11
CA PRO A 58 1.48 -17.61 -5.10
C PRO A 58 2.41 -17.30 -3.91
N ILE A 59 1.85 -16.78 -2.82
CA ILE A 59 2.60 -16.49 -1.60
C ILE A 59 2.68 -17.71 -0.68
N ARG A 60 3.86 -17.94 -0.09
CA ARG A 60 4.06 -18.99 0.93
C ARG A 60 3.45 -18.56 2.27
N SER A 61 2.29 -19.11 2.60
CA SER A 61 1.78 -19.03 3.97
C SER A 61 2.41 -20.10 4.86
N LEU A 62 2.22 -19.94 6.17
CA LEU A 62 2.42 -20.99 7.16
C LEU A 62 1.20 -20.91 8.08
N GLU A 63 0.41 -21.97 8.16
CA GLU A 63 -0.70 -22.00 9.10
C GLU A 63 -0.19 -21.89 10.55
N GLN A 64 -0.92 -21.13 11.39
CA GLN A 64 -0.64 -21.13 12.83
C GLN A 64 -1.17 -22.43 13.43
N TYR A 65 -0.34 -23.14 14.20
CA TYR A 65 -0.73 -24.37 14.88
C TYR A 65 -1.99 -24.17 15.73
N ARG A 66 -3.11 -24.70 15.25
CA ARG A 66 -4.39 -24.69 15.97
C ARG A 66 -4.49 -25.91 16.87
N PHE A 67 -4.50 -25.69 18.19
CA PHE A 67 -4.83 -26.71 19.17
C PHE A 67 -6.20 -27.33 18.85
N ARG A 68 -6.21 -28.61 18.48
CA ARG A 68 -7.43 -29.43 18.40
C ARG A 68 -7.60 -30.14 19.73
N TYR A 69 -8.70 -29.89 20.43
CA TYR A 69 -9.06 -30.65 21.63
C TYR A 69 -9.47 -32.07 21.22
N ASP A 70 -8.78 -33.08 21.77
CA ASP A 70 -9.08 -34.50 21.51
C ASP A 70 -10.26 -34.94 22.39
N SER A 71 -11.48 -34.85 21.86
CA SER A 71 -12.73 -35.20 22.57
C SER A 71 -12.72 -36.61 23.16
N ARG A 72 -11.94 -37.54 22.59
CA ARG A 72 -11.76 -38.91 23.09
C ARG A 72 -11.13 -38.99 24.47
N LYS A 73 -10.47 -37.92 24.95
CA LYS A 73 -9.94 -37.82 26.32
C LYS A 73 -10.93 -37.23 27.33
N GLN A 74 -12.16 -36.88 26.94
CA GLN A 74 -13.19 -36.52 27.91
C GLN A 74 -13.59 -37.75 28.74
N LYS A 75 -13.73 -37.57 30.06
CA LYS A 75 -14.21 -38.60 30.98
C LYS A 75 -15.72 -38.77 30.79
N HIS A 76 -16.12 -39.66 29.90
CA HIS A 76 -17.52 -40.01 29.68
C HIS A 76 -18.05 -40.79 30.90
N ALA A 77 -19.19 -40.35 31.45
CA ALA A 77 -19.89 -41.07 32.50
C ALA A 77 -20.93 -42.01 31.84
N GLY A 78 -20.66 -43.32 31.84
CA GLY A 78 -21.59 -44.32 31.34
C GLY A 78 -22.61 -44.75 32.40
N GLN A 79 -23.88 -44.78 32.03
CA GLN A 79 -24.95 -45.38 32.84
C GLN A 79 -25.26 -46.77 32.26
N GLY A 80 -25.23 -47.82 33.10
CA GLY A 80 -25.53 -49.19 32.70
C GLY A 80 -26.89 -49.68 33.20
N ASP A 81 -27.46 -50.69 32.54
CA ASP A 81 -28.80 -51.24 32.77
C ASP A 81 -28.94 -52.10 34.05
N GLY A 82 -28.30 -51.70 35.14
CA GLY A 82 -28.43 -52.31 36.47
C GLY A 82 -27.88 -53.74 36.63
N LYS A 83 -27.31 -54.34 35.59
CA LYS A 83 -26.76 -55.72 35.60
C LYS A 83 -25.23 -55.80 35.43
N SER A 84 -24.56 -54.67 35.18
CA SER A 84 -23.12 -54.59 34.96
C SER A 84 -22.30 -54.90 36.23
N LYS A 85 -21.16 -55.56 36.07
CA LYS A 85 -20.16 -55.82 37.11
C LYS A 85 -18.99 -54.85 37.01
N VAL A 86 -18.22 -54.75 38.11
CA VAL A 86 -16.98 -53.96 38.14
C VAL A 86 -15.96 -54.59 37.20
N GLY A 87 -15.74 -53.94 36.05
CA GLY A 87 -14.87 -54.41 34.97
C GLY A 87 -15.54 -54.46 33.58
N ASP A 88 -16.87 -54.41 33.51
CA ASP A 88 -17.59 -54.46 32.23
C ASP A 88 -17.44 -53.16 31.42
N ILE A 89 -17.24 -53.29 30.11
CA ILE A 89 -17.12 -52.15 29.18
C ILE A 89 -18.54 -51.72 28.75
N ILE A 90 -19.03 -50.63 29.36
CA ILE A 90 -20.40 -50.13 29.15
C ILE A 90 -20.59 -49.46 27.77
N GLY A 91 -19.51 -49.13 27.06
CA GLY A 91 -19.57 -48.70 25.66
C GLY A 91 -18.19 -48.63 25.01
N SER A 92 -18.14 -48.96 23.72
CA SER A 92 -17.02 -48.61 22.84
C SER A 92 -17.49 -47.50 21.91
N ASP A 93 -16.65 -46.47 21.73
CA ASP A 93 -16.78 -45.51 20.63
C ASP A 93 -16.77 -46.32 19.31
N PRO A 94 -17.72 -46.12 18.37
CA PRO A 94 -17.73 -46.86 17.11
C PRO A 94 -16.45 -46.52 16.34
N GLN A 95 -15.64 -47.54 16.04
CA GLN A 95 -14.42 -47.36 15.25
C GLN A 95 -14.77 -46.72 13.91
N GLN A 96 -14.40 -45.45 13.73
CA GLN A 96 -14.39 -44.82 12.42
C GLN A 96 -13.49 -45.66 11.52
N ALA A 97 -14.10 -46.35 10.56
CA ALA A 97 -13.39 -47.21 9.63
C ALA A 97 -12.30 -46.37 8.94
N PRO A 98 -11.06 -46.88 8.82
CA PRO A 98 -9.99 -46.15 8.19
C PRO A 98 -10.41 -45.80 6.76
N GLY A 99 -10.49 -44.49 6.48
CA GLY A 99 -10.98 -44.00 5.19
C GLY A 99 -10.14 -44.58 4.05
N LYS A 100 -10.79 -45.12 3.02
CA LYS A 100 -10.11 -45.66 1.83
C LYS A 100 -9.51 -44.51 1.00
N GLY A 101 -8.34 -44.06 1.41
CA GLY A 101 -7.41 -43.26 0.65
C GLY A 101 -5.97 -43.68 0.98
N PRO A 102 -4.97 -43.24 0.20
CA PRO A 102 -3.59 -43.28 0.67
C PRO A 102 -3.47 -42.51 1.98
N GLY A 103 -2.58 -42.95 2.88
CA GLY A 103 -2.35 -42.26 4.14
C GLY A 103 -1.95 -40.80 3.91
N ALA A 104 -2.31 -39.92 4.84
CA ALA A 104 -1.87 -38.52 4.80
C ALA A 104 -0.34 -38.48 4.74
N GLY A 105 0.22 -37.71 3.81
CA GLY A 105 1.67 -37.57 3.68
C GLY A 105 2.27 -36.90 4.91
N GLU A 106 3.40 -37.42 5.37
CA GLU A 106 4.23 -36.80 6.42
C GLU A 106 4.94 -35.52 5.91
N GLU A 107 5.01 -35.33 4.59
CA GLU A 107 5.54 -34.10 3.99
C GLU A 107 4.59 -32.91 4.22
N PRO A 108 5.07 -31.77 4.74
CA PRO A 108 4.23 -30.60 4.97
C PRO A 108 3.74 -30.00 3.65
N GLY A 109 2.43 -30.04 3.43
CA GLY A 109 1.78 -29.40 2.29
C GLY A 109 2.14 -27.92 2.20
N LEU A 110 2.65 -27.50 1.03
CA LEU A 110 2.96 -26.10 0.75
C LEU A 110 1.71 -25.39 0.25
N ASP A 111 0.91 -24.87 1.19
CA ASP A 111 -0.27 -24.06 0.87
C ASP A 111 0.15 -22.72 0.26
N TYR A 112 0.13 -22.67 -1.08
CA TYR A 112 0.29 -21.44 -1.85
C TYR A 112 -1.04 -20.67 -1.84
N TYR A 113 -1.02 -19.46 -1.29
CA TYR A 113 -2.16 -18.56 -1.34
C TYR A 113 -2.01 -17.65 -2.56
N GLU A 114 -3.02 -17.58 -3.42
CA GLU A 114 -3.04 -16.62 -4.53
C GLU A 114 -3.33 -15.22 -3.97
N ALA A 115 -2.35 -14.31 -4.07
CA ALA A 115 -2.53 -12.90 -3.77
C ALA A 115 -2.90 -12.15 -5.06
N ASP A 116 -4.04 -11.45 -5.02
CA ASP A 116 -4.56 -10.62 -6.12
C ASP A 116 -3.86 -9.23 -6.10
N VAL A 117 -2.93 -8.99 -7.02
CA VAL A 117 -2.08 -7.78 -7.05
C VAL A 117 -2.39 -6.89 -8.27
N THR A 118 -2.36 -5.57 -8.08
CA THR A 118 -2.62 -4.58 -9.14
C THR A 118 -1.35 -4.19 -9.91
N ILE A 119 -1.51 -3.85 -11.20
CA ILE A 119 -0.38 -3.41 -12.05
C ILE A 119 0.30 -2.16 -11.46
N ASP A 120 -0.48 -1.20 -10.95
CA ASP A 120 0.04 0.03 -10.31
C ASP A 120 0.79 -0.22 -8.99
N GLU A 121 0.65 -1.40 -8.37
CA GLU A 121 1.43 -1.83 -7.19
C GLU A 121 2.73 -2.53 -7.60
N ILE A 122 2.66 -3.38 -8.63
CA ILE A 122 3.83 -4.00 -9.28
C ILE A 122 4.80 -2.90 -9.75
N GLU A 123 4.30 -1.86 -10.42
CA GLU A 123 5.10 -0.71 -10.86
C GLU A 123 5.83 0.00 -9.74
N ARG A 124 5.19 0.24 -8.60
CA ARG A 124 5.83 0.92 -7.47
C ARG A 124 7.00 0.11 -6.95
N ILE A 125 6.89 -1.22 -6.96
CA ILE A 125 7.95 -2.14 -6.52
C ILE A 125 9.09 -2.16 -7.57
N ILE A 126 8.77 -2.27 -8.87
CA ILE A 126 9.76 -2.19 -9.96
C ILE A 126 10.53 -0.85 -9.90
N PHE A 127 9.83 0.28 -9.82
CA PHE A 127 10.44 1.62 -9.90
C PHE A 127 11.13 2.07 -8.61
N GLU A 128 10.95 1.34 -7.51
CA GLU A 128 11.75 1.49 -6.28
C GLU A 128 13.09 0.76 -6.40
N ASP A 129 13.09 -0.48 -6.90
CA ASP A 129 14.31 -1.25 -7.15
C ASP A 129 15.13 -0.72 -8.33
N LEU A 130 14.50 -0.08 -9.33
CA LEU A 130 15.16 0.67 -10.40
C LEU A 130 15.55 2.11 -10.02
N SER A 131 15.69 2.40 -8.72
CA SER A 131 16.19 3.70 -8.27
C SER A 131 17.68 3.88 -8.61
N LEU A 132 18.06 5.10 -9.01
CA LEU A 132 19.44 5.45 -9.37
C LEU A 132 20.03 6.41 -8.31
N PRO A 133 20.46 5.91 -7.13
CA PRO A 133 20.91 6.76 -6.02
C PRO A 133 22.15 7.60 -6.35
N ASN A 134 22.97 7.14 -7.30
CA ASN A 134 24.21 7.79 -7.73
C ASN A 134 24.04 8.59 -9.04
N LEU A 135 22.81 9.01 -9.39
CA LEU A 135 22.55 9.77 -10.62
C LEU A 135 22.96 11.24 -10.44
N GLU A 136 24.10 11.62 -10.99
CA GLU A 136 24.50 13.03 -11.07
C GLU A 136 23.59 13.83 -12.02
N GLU A 137 23.14 15.01 -11.57
CA GLU A 137 22.46 15.97 -12.44
C GLU A 137 23.42 16.53 -13.50
N LYS A 138 23.35 15.98 -14.72
CA LYS A 138 23.98 16.61 -15.90
C LYS A 138 23.43 18.02 -16.08
N LYS A 139 24.33 18.98 -16.36
CA LYS A 139 24.04 20.40 -16.59
C LYS A 139 23.33 20.64 -17.94
N ASN A 140 22.14 20.07 -18.08
CA ASN A 140 21.25 20.27 -19.22
C ASN A 140 20.77 21.73 -19.26
N LYS A 141 20.47 22.23 -20.46
CA LYS A 141 19.77 23.51 -20.65
C LYS A 141 18.29 23.36 -20.25
N LYS A 142 18.02 23.30 -18.95
CA LYS A 142 16.66 23.29 -18.39
C LYS A 142 15.95 24.58 -18.84
N LEU A 143 14.73 24.47 -19.39
CA LEU A 143 13.97 25.65 -19.79
C LEU A 143 13.41 26.34 -18.53
N ALA A 144 13.37 27.67 -18.54
CA ALA A 144 12.72 28.44 -17.50
C ALA A 144 11.20 28.41 -17.73
N SER A 145 10.50 27.62 -16.92
CA SER A 145 9.04 27.59 -16.79
C SER A 145 8.65 28.54 -15.66
N GLU A 146 7.62 29.37 -15.84
CA GLU A 146 7.16 30.26 -14.77
C GLU A 146 6.25 29.49 -13.80
N SER A 147 6.71 29.22 -12.58
CA SER A 147 5.89 28.63 -11.53
C SER A 147 5.48 29.66 -10.47
N VAL A 148 4.22 29.64 -10.06
CA VAL A 148 3.68 30.57 -9.06
C VAL A 148 3.77 29.91 -7.68
N GLU A 149 4.75 30.31 -6.87
CA GLU A 149 4.95 29.77 -5.53
C GLU A 149 4.37 30.68 -4.45
N PHE A 150 3.75 30.07 -3.43
CA PHE A 150 3.33 30.77 -2.23
C PHE A 150 4.53 30.96 -1.29
N LYS A 151 4.93 32.21 -1.03
CA LYS A 151 6.05 32.51 -0.11
C LYS A 151 5.61 32.97 1.28
N ASP A 152 4.60 33.83 1.37
CA ASP A 152 4.40 34.66 2.57
C ASP A 152 2.94 35.12 2.77
N VAL A 153 2.60 35.58 3.98
CA VAL A 153 1.34 36.27 4.28
C VAL A 153 1.59 37.63 4.92
N ARG A 154 1.46 38.68 4.10
CA ARG A 154 1.75 40.07 4.49
C ARG A 154 0.48 40.77 5.02
N LYS A 155 0.66 41.87 5.77
CA LYS A 155 -0.44 42.71 6.27
C LYS A 155 -1.08 43.59 5.18
N TYR A 156 -0.41 43.76 4.05
CA TYR A 156 -0.86 44.57 2.91
C TYR A 156 -0.63 43.79 1.61
N GLY A 157 -1.53 43.95 0.63
CA GLY A 157 -1.45 43.24 -0.65
C GLY A 157 -2.68 43.48 -1.53
N ILE A 158 -2.77 42.74 -2.64
CA ILE A 158 -3.86 42.81 -3.61
C ILE A 158 -5.12 42.20 -2.99
N GLN A 159 -6.28 42.90 -3.07
CA GLN A 159 -7.57 42.48 -2.48
C GLN A 159 -7.98 41.04 -2.86
N SER A 160 -7.71 40.62 -4.09
CA SER A 160 -7.98 39.25 -4.57
C SER A 160 -7.26 38.15 -3.77
N ASN A 161 -6.13 38.47 -3.12
CA ASN A 161 -5.28 37.51 -2.43
C ASN A 161 -5.53 37.44 -0.91
N ILE A 162 -6.63 38.00 -0.40
CA ILE A 162 -6.95 37.96 1.04
C ILE A 162 -7.10 36.51 1.54
N ASP A 163 -6.25 36.13 2.51
CA ASP A 163 -6.44 34.93 3.31
C ASP A 163 -7.55 35.20 4.33
N ARG A 164 -8.79 34.89 3.92
CA ARG A 164 -9.99 35.04 4.74
C ARG A 164 -9.86 34.32 6.09
N LYS A 165 -9.24 33.13 6.11
CA LYS A 165 -9.10 32.31 7.32
C LYS A 165 -8.12 32.93 8.32
N ARG A 166 -6.95 33.40 7.86
CA ARG A 166 -5.98 34.10 8.71
C ARG A 166 -6.51 35.47 9.16
N THR A 167 -7.21 36.18 8.30
CA THR A 167 -7.86 37.47 8.63
C THR A 167 -8.91 37.30 9.74
N ILE A 168 -9.86 36.37 9.57
CA ILE A 168 -10.87 36.01 10.59
C ILE A 168 -10.22 35.63 11.93
N LEU A 169 -9.16 34.83 11.87
CA LEU A 169 -8.45 34.35 13.05
C LEU A 169 -7.69 35.48 13.77
N GLU A 170 -7.24 36.52 13.07
CA GLU A 170 -6.63 37.70 13.69
C GLU A 170 -7.67 38.63 14.33
N VAL A 171 -8.80 38.88 13.65
CA VAL A 171 -9.95 39.62 14.23
C VAL A 171 -10.39 38.97 15.55
N LEU A 172 -10.56 37.65 15.55
CA LEU A 172 -10.95 36.88 16.75
C LEU A 172 -9.93 37.01 17.88
N LYS A 173 -8.61 36.89 17.61
CA LYS A 173 -7.58 37.14 18.63
C LYS A 173 -7.65 38.56 19.19
N ARG A 174 -7.73 39.58 18.31
CA ARG A 174 -7.74 40.99 18.69
C ARG A 174 -8.96 41.33 19.54
N ASN A 175 -10.11 40.76 19.23
CA ASN A 175 -11.35 40.99 19.94
C ASN A 175 -11.39 40.22 21.28
N ALA A 176 -10.90 38.98 21.31
CA ALA A 176 -10.70 38.23 22.56
C ALA A 176 -9.70 38.94 23.51
N LEU A 177 -8.61 39.51 22.98
CA LEU A 177 -7.66 40.34 23.74
C LEU A 177 -8.27 41.64 24.29
N LYS A 178 -9.37 42.12 23.69
CA LYS A 178 -10.16 43.27 24.18
C LYS A 178 -11.29 42.88 25.13
N GLY A 179 -11.49 41.59 25.38
CA GLY A 179 -12.54 41.08 26.29
C GLY A 179 -13.91 40.84 25.66
N ASP A 180 -14.08 41.02 24.35
CA ASP A 180 -15.34 40.76 23.62
C ASP A 180 -15.08 39.76 22.47
N PRO A 181 -15.17 38.44 22.71
CA PRO A 181 -14.84 37.43 21.70
C PRO A 181 -15.89 37.32 20.58
N GLY A 182 -15.74 38.11 19.52
CA GLY A 182 -16.68 38.12 18.39
C GLY A 182 -16.08 38.46 17.02
N LEU A 183 -16.83 38.17 15.96
CA LEU A 183 -16.49 38.48 14.57
C LEU A 183 -17.06 39.84 14.13
N HIS A 184 -16.63 40.91 14.81
CA HIS A 184 -17.07 42.28 14.57
C HIS A 184 -15.88 43.22 14.28
N GLY A 185 -16.14 44.30 13.52
CA GLY A 185 -15.20 45.42 13.32
C GLY A 185 -13.84 45.06 12.72
N ILE A 186 -13.81 44.41 11.55
CA ILE A 186 -12.57 44.13 10.81
C ILE A 186 -11.83 45.44 10.51
N THR A 187 -10.58 45.61 10.96
CA THR A 187 -9.74 46.77 10.61
C THR A 187 -8.66 46.38 9.59
N PRO A 188 -8.04 47.36 8.89
CA PRO A 188 -6.93 47.09 7.99
C PRO A 188 -5.76 46.31 8.62
N GLU A 189 -5.58 46.42 9.94
CA GLU A 189 -4.54 45.75 10.73
C GLU A 189 -4.75 44.23 10.85
N ASP A 190 -6.00 43.76 10.73
CA ASP A 190 -6.37 42.34 10.77
C ASP A 190 -6.16 41.65 9.41
N LEU A 191 -6.15 42.42 8.31
CA LEU A 191 -6.13 41.89 6.96
C LEU A 191 -4.83 41.13 6.67
N ARG A 192 -4.95 39.92 6.14
CA ARG A 192 -3.81 39.05 5.81
C ARG A 192 -3.89 38.65 4.35
N TYR A 193 -2.84 38.94 3.58
CA TYR A 193 -2.80 38.77 2.12
C TYR A 193 -1.73 37.74 1.75
N LYS A 194 -2.08 36.77 0.90
CA LYS A 194 -1.11 35.81 0.36
C LYS A 194 -0.21 36.49 -0.65
N THR A 195 1.10 36.38 -0.46
CA THR A 195 2.08 36.77 -1.46
C THR A 195 2.50 35.53 -2.25
N TRP A 196 2.12 35.56 -3.52
CA TRP A 196 2.61 34.65 -4.54
C TRP A 196 3.73 35.36 -5.29
N GLU A 197 4.84 34.66 -5.55
CA GLU A 197 5.93 35.17 -6.37
C GLU A 197 6.20 34.20 -7.52
N VAL A 198 6.46 34.72 -8.72
CA VAL A 198 6.85 33.90 -9.88
C VAL A 198 8.29 33.48 -9.67
N VAL A 199 8.52 32.18 -9.58
CA VAL A 199 9.85 31.57 -9.43
C VAL A 199 10.17 30.85 -10.74
N PRO A 200 11.35 31.09 -11.36
CA PRO A 200 11.74 30.37 -12.56
C PRO A 200 12.05 28.92 -12.20
N LYS A 201 11.12 28.02 -12.54
CA LYS A 201 11.26 26.59 -12.34
C LYS A 201 11.92 25.97 -13.56
N TYR A 202 13.06 25.34 -13.34
CA TYR A 202 13.88 24.78 -14.39
C TYR A 202 13.41 23.38 -14.79
N GLU A 203 12.64 23.28 -15.87
CA GLU A 203 12.03 22.04 -16.34
C GLU A 203 12.78 21.45 -17.55
N SER A 204 12.76 20.12 -17.65
CA SER A 204 13.51 19.36 -18.66
C SER A 204 12.58 18.78 -19.71
N SER A 205 12.29 19.55 -20.76
CA SER A 205 11.57 19.04 -21.94
C SER A 205 12.44 18.03 -22.70
N ALA A 206 11.90 16.84 -22.96
CA ALA A 206 12.58 15.78 -23.71
C ALA A 206 11.59 15.10 -24.66
N VAL A 207 12.07 14.71 -25.84
CA VAL A 207 11.33 13.90 -26.82
C VAL A 207 11.92 12.50 -26.81
N VAL A 208 11.07 11.48 -26.60
CA VAL A 208 11.47 10.07 -26.59
C VAL A 208 10.93 9.41 -27.85
N LEU A 209 11.81 9.01 -28.76
CA LEU A 209 11.45 8.31 -30.00
C LEU A 209 11.54 6.80 -29.77
N ALA A 210 10.40 6.13 -29.66
CA ALA A 210 10.32 4.68 -29.60
C ALA A 210 10.34 4.10 -31.03
N MET A 211 11.37 3.33 -31.37
CA MET A 211 11.51 2.67 -32.67
C MET A 211 11.92 1.21 -32.47
N MET A 212 11.37 0.31 -33.28
CA MET A 212 11.61 -1.13 -33.22
C MET A 212 12.02 -1.64 -34.59
N ASP A 213 13.05 -2.49 -34.65
CA ASP A 213 13.38 -3.20 -35.87
C ASP A 213 12.34 -4.30 -36.16
N THR A 214 12.02 -4.49 -37.44
CA THR A 214 11.07 -5.52 -37.92
C THR A 214 11.72 -6.53 -38.88
N SER A 215 13.06 -6.46 -39.04
CA SER A 215 13.87 -7.34 -39.89
C SER A 215 13.71 -8.84 -39.59
N GLY A 216 14.26 -9.68 -40.48
CA GLY A 216 14.18 -11.14 -40.39
C GLY A 216 14.86 -11.75 -39.15
N SER A 217 15.77 -11.03 -38.48
CA SER A 217 16.38 -11.45 -37.21
C SER A 217 15.55 -11.09 -35.97
N MET A 218 14.50 -10.29 -36.11
CA MET A 218 13.60 -9.95 -35.01
C MET A 218 12.50 -11.02 -34.90
N GLY A 219 12.75 -12.05 -34.11
CA GLY A 219 11.77 -13.10 -33.80
C GLY A 219 10.64 -12.62 -32.89
N PRO A 220 9.72 -13.52 -32.50
CA PRO A 220 8.62 -13.18 -31.61
C PRO A 220 9.10 -12.70 -30.23
N PHE A 221 10.19 -13.26 -29.73
CA PHE A 221 10.73 -12.98 -28.40
C PHE A 221 11.41 -11.59 -28.32
N GLU A 222 12.17 -11.22 -29.33
CA GLU A 222 12.84 -9.92 -29.43
C GLU A 222 11.81 -8.79 -29.59
N LYS A 223 10.81 -9.01 -30.46
CA LYS A 223 9.65 -8.12 -30.62
C LYS A 223 8.85 -8.01 -29.32
N TYR A 224 8.72 -9.11 -28.57
CA TYR A 224 8.05 -9.09 -27.27
C TYR A 224 8.82 -8.26 -26.23
N ILE A 225 10.13 -8.48 -26.07
CA ILE A 225 10.98 -7.69 -25.15
C ILE A 225 10.88 -6.20 -25.48
N ALA A 226 10.96 -5.82 -26.76
CA ALA A 226 10.85 -4.42 -27.17
C ALA A 226 9.47 -3.82 -26.82
N ARG A 227 8.37 -4.56 -26.99
CA ARG A 227 7.02 -4.14 -26.58
C ARG A 227 6.90 -3.98 -25.06
N SER A 228 7.44 -4.93 -24.29
CA SER A 228 7.48 -4.85 -22.82
C SER A 228 8.26 -3.61 -22.36
N PHE A 229 9.46 -3.40 -22.89
CA PHE A 229 10.29 -2.23 -22.58
C PHE A 229 9.56 -0.90 -22.82
N PHE A 230 8.93 -0.71 -23.98
CA PHE A 230 8.18 0.52 -24.26
C PHE A 230 6.95 0.71 -23.36
N PHE A 231 6.25 -0.38 -23.01
CA PHE A 231 5.11 -0.35 -22.09
C PHE A 231 5.52 0.15 -20.69
N TRP A 232 6.54 -0.46 -20.08
CA TRP A 232 7.03 -0.06 -18.76
C TRP A 232 7.67 1.33 -18.78
N MET A 233 8.40 1.70 -19.85
CA MET A 233 8.96 3.04 -20.04
C MET A 233 7.87 4.13 -20.06
N VAL A 234 6.76 3.91 -20.76
CA VAL A 234 5.65 4.87 -20.84
C VAL A 234 4.98 5.09 -19.47
N ARG A 235 4.68 4.02 -18.72
CA ARG A 235 4.08 4.17 -17.37
C ARG A 235 5.09 4.70 -16.33
N PHE A 236 6.39 4.41 -16.46
CA PHE A 236 7.45 5.07 -15.68
C PHE A 236 7.47 6.59 -15.93
N LEU A 237 7.46 7.02 -17.19
CA LEU A 237 7.44 8.45 -17.53
C LEU A 237 6.19 9.13 -16.95
N ARG A 238 5.01 8.52 -17.09
CA ARG A 238 3.74 9.02 -16.48
C ARG A 238 3.76 9.06 -14.95
N THR A 239 4.62 8.28 -14.30
CA THR A 239 4.79 8.29 -12.84
C THR A 239 5.76 9.39 -12.38
N LYS A 240 6.71 9.81 -13.23
CA LYS A 240 7.73 10.82 -12.89
C LYS A 240 7.40 12.24 -13.41
N TYR A 241 6.63 12.36 -14.48
CA TYR A 241 6.32 13.63 -15.15
C TYR A 241 4.81 13.84 -15.26
N GLN A 242 4.34 15.05 -14.97
CA GLN A 242 2.91 15.39 -14.98
C GLN A 242 2.33 15.44 -16.41
N ASN A 243 3.12 15.92 -17.38
CA ASN A 243 2.73 16.05 -18.77
C ASN A 243 3.50 15.04 -19.61
N VAL A 244 2.85 13.93 -19.98
CA VAL A 244 3.40 12.89 -20.88
C VAL A 244 2.38 12.60 -21.97
N GLU A 245 2.47 13.36 -23.05
CA GLU A 245 1.73 13.14 -24.28
C GLU A 245 2.37 12.01 -25.09
N ILE A 246 1.55 11.19 -25.75
CA ILE A 246 2.01 10.13 -26.66
C ILE A 246 1.49 10.47 -28.04
N VAL A 247 2.41 10.69 -28.98
CA VAL A 247 2.14 10.90 -30.40
C VAL A 247 2.53 9.62 -31.14
N PHE A 248 1.72 9.23 -32.11
CA PHE A 248 1.88 8.03 -32.95
C PHE A 248 2.07 8.43 -34.42
#